data_AF-A0A7Y5RSZ4-F1
#
_entry.id   AF-A0A7Y5RSZ4-F1
#
_cell.length_a   1.000
_cell.length_b   1.000
_cell.length_c   1.000
_cell.angle_alpha   90.00
_cell.angle_beta   90.00
_cell.angle_gamma   90.00
#
_symmetry.space_group_name_H-M   'P 1'
#
loop_
_entity.id
_entity.type
_entity.pdbx_description
1 polymer ?
#
loop_
_entity_poly.entity_id
_entity_poly.type
_entity_poly.pdbx_seq_one_letter_code
_entity_poly.pdbx_strand_id
1 'polypeptide(L)' 'RGRKGRAFSDCLTDELVEAFKKEGSAVKKREETHRMADANRAFAHFAW' A
#
# COMPACT_ATOMS: atom_id res chain seq x y z
N ARG A 1 -12.27 3.92 4.41
CA ARG A 1 -12.95 4.26 5.69
C ARG A 1 -12.34 3.32 6.74
N GLY A 2 -11.34 3.82 7.47
CA GLY A 2 -10.43 3.00 8.28
C GLY A 2 -11.17 2.21 9.36
N ARG A 3 -10.59 1.07 9.77
CA ARG A 3 -11.06 0.19 10.85
C ARG A 3 -11.20 0.99 12.17
N LYS A 4 -12.25 1.80 12.30
CA LYS A 4 -12.46 2.72 13.42
C LYS A 4 -13.36 2.00 14.42
N GLY A 5 -12.81 1.63 15.58
CA GLY A 5 -13.56 1.01 16.69
C GLY A 5 -13.07 -0.36 17.16
N ARG A 6 -12.08 -0.98 16.51
CA ARG A 6 -11.39 -2.20 17.01
C ARG A 6 -10.07 -1.86 17.69
N ALA A 7 -9.64 -2.69 18.63
CA ALA A 7 -8.34 -2.54 19.29
C ALA A 7 -7.21 -2.54 18.26
N PHE A 8 -6.15 -1.79 18.53
CA PHE A 8 -5.02 -1.66 17.61
C PHE A 8 -4.34 -3.01 17.34
N SER A 9 -4.28 -3.88 18.35
CA SER A 9 -3.76 -5.26 18.24
C SER A 9 -4.46 -6.05 17.14
N ASP A 10 -5.79 -5.97 17.09
CA ASP A 10 -6.61 -6.75 16.16
C ASP A 10 -6.45 -6.17 14.74
N CYS A 11 -6.45 -4.84 14.64
CA CYS A 11 -6.23 -4.15 13.37
C CYS A 11 -4.85 -4.45 12.77
N LEU A 12 -3.82 -4.54 13.61
CA LEU A 12 -2.44 -4.84 13.20
C LEU A 12 -2.31 -6.31 12.77
N THR A 13 -2.89 -7.23 13.53
CA THR A 13 -2.86 -8.67 13.20
C THR A 13 -3.58 -8.92 11.88
N ASP A 14 -4.76 -8.31 11.68
CA ASP A 14 -5.50 -8.38 10.42
C ASP A 14 -4.64 -7.85 9.24
N GLU A 15 -3.98 -6.70 9.39
CA GLU A 15 -3.13 -6.14 8.32
C GLU A 15 -1.90 -7.02 8.03
N LEU A 16 -1.29 -7.62 9.05
CA LEU A 16 -0.16 -8.54 8.88
C LEU A 16 -0.56 -9.82 8.12
N VAL A 17 -1.74 -10.38 8.43
CA VAL A 17 -2.28 -11.55 7.73
C VAL A 17 -2.65 -11.21 6.29
N GLU A 18 -3.29 -10.06 6.06
CA GLU A 18 -3.59 -9.57 4.70
C GLU A 18 -2.30 -9.37 3.90
N ALA A 19 -1.29 -8.71 4.48
CA ALA A 19 0.00 -8.49 3.84
C ALA A 19 0.73 -9.80 3.51
N PHE A 20 0.66 -10.80 4.40
CA PHE A 20 1.22 -12.14 4.14
C PHE A 20 0.57 -12.80 2.92
N LYS A 21 -0.74 -12.62 2.74
CA LYS A 21 -1.48 -13.09 1.56
C LYS A 21 -1.25 -12.24 0.31
N LYS A 22 -0.37 -11.23 0.37
CA LYS A 22 -0.17 -10.21 -0.68
C LYS A 22 -1.45 -9.43 -1.01
N GLU A 23 -2.33 -9.31 -0.05
CA GLU A 23 -3.58 -8.57 -0.14
C GLU A 23 -3.55 -7.40 0.84
N GLY A 24 -4.61 -6.59 0.84
CA GLY A 24 -4.74 -5.48 1.78
C GLY A 24 -4.23 -4.14 1.27
N SER A 25 -4.46 -3.13 2.10
CA SER A 25 -4.29 -1.72 1.71
C SER A 25 -2.83 -1.36 1.45
N ALA A 26 -1.91 -1.94 2.23
CA ALA A 26 -0.48 -1.73 2.11
C ALA A 26 0.06 -2.23 0.76
N VAL A 27 -0.34 -3.43 0.34
CA VAL A 27 0.12 -4.04 -0.93
C VAL A 27 -0.44 -3.28 -2.11
N LYS A 28 -1.73 -2.94 -2.08
CA LYS A 28 -2.37 -2.13 -3.12
C LYS A 28 -1.67 -0.77 -3.30
N LYS A 29 -1.35 -0.09 -2.20
CA LYS A 29 -0.65 1.20 -2.25
C LYS A 29 0.75 1.07 -2.87
N ARG A 30 1.48 0.00 -2.55
CA ARG A 30 2.78 -0.30 -3.19
C ARG A 30 2.62 -0.50 -4.70
N GLU A 31 1.67 -1.31 -5.13
CA GLU A 31 1.44 -1.60 -6.56
C GLU A 31 0.98 -0.36 -7.34
N GLU A 32 0.09 0.45 -6.78
CA GLU A 32 -0.33 1.73 -7.36
C GLU A 32 0.87 2.68 -7.51
N THR A 33 1.75 2.73 -6.50
CA THR A 33 2.97 3.56 -6.56
C THR A 33 3.90 3.08 -7.67
N HIS A 34 4.12 1.77 -7.80
CA HIS A 34 4.96 1.21 -8.86
C HIS A 34 4.38 1.47 -10.25
N ARG A 35 3.08 1.23 -10.44
CA ARG A 35 2.40 1.51 -11.71
C ARG A 35 2.46 2.99 -12.07
N MET A 36 2.30 3.87 -11.09
CA MET A 36 2.39 5.31 -11.29
C MET A 36 3.82 5.76 -11.60
N ALA A 37 4.83 5.11 -11.01
CA ALA A 37 6.24 5.35 -11.35
C ALA A 37 6.55 4.93 -12.79
N ASP A 38 6.06 3.76 -13.23
CA ASP A 38 6.23 3.30 -14.61
C ASP A 38 5.54 4.23 -15.61
N ALA A 39 4.34 4.70 -15.30
CA ALA A 39 3.62 5.67 -16.13
C ALA A 39 4.36 7.02 -16.23
N ASN A 40 5.02 7.44 -15.15
CA ASN A 40 5.79 8.69 -15.10
C ASN A 40 7.27 8.51 -15.45
N ARG A 41 7.66 7.36 -16.03
CA ARG A 41 9.05 7.07 -16.41
C ARG A 41 9.65 8.14 -17.34
N ALA A 42 8.82 8.75 -18.19
CA ALA A 42 9.23 9.84 -19.09
C ALA A 42 9.67 11.12 -18.33
N PHE A 43 9.18 11.33 -17.11
CA PHE A 43 9.53 12.47 -16.27
C PHE A 43 10.74 12.20 -15.36
N ALA A 44 11.38 11.03 -15.47
CA ALA A 44 12.56 10.68 -14.66
C ALA A 44 13.72 11.68 -14.84
N HIS A 45 13.81 12.32 -16.01
CA HIS A 45 14.82 13.33 -16.31
C HIS A 45 14.58 14.67 -15.56
N PHE A 46 13.39 14.92 -15.01
CA PHE A 46 13.08 16.14 -14.24
C PHE A 46 13.34 15.99 -12.74
N ALA A 47 13.96 14.90 -12.29
CA ALA A 47 14.18 14.58 -10.88
C ALA A 47 15.43 15.26 -10.27
N TRP A 48 16.09 16.18 -10.98
CA TRP A 48 17.28 16.90 -10.51
C TRP A 48 17.00 18.39 -10.32
#